data_AF-A0A7J0CD75-F1
#
_entry.id   AF-A0A7J0CD75-F1
#
_cell.length_a   1.000
_cell.length_b   1.000
_cell.length_c   1.000
_cell.angle_alpha   90.00
_cell.angle_beta   90.00
_cell.angle_gamma   90.00
#
_symmetry.space_group_name_H-M   'P 1'
#
loop_
_entity.id
_entity.type
_entity.pdbx_description
1 polymer ?
#
loop_
_entity_poly.entity_id
_entity_poly.type
_entity_poly.pdbx_seq_one_letter_code
_entity_poly.pdbx_strand_id
1 'polypeptide(L)'
;MSTATTASVSTHILDTSIGRPAEGVAISLAARSGPDAGWTTLGGSATDADGRCKDLPALPEGTTHVRLDFQVEAYFVRNDSADNQQAEAQQDAPA
;
A
#
# COMPACT_ATOMS: atom_id res chain seq x y z
N MET A 1 0.95 -19.21 -29.77
CA MET A 1 0.53 -18.77 -28.42
C MET A 1 1.56 -17.73 -27.97
N SER A 2 1.23 -16.44 -28.04
CA SER A 2 2.17 -15.37 -27.67
C SER A 2 2.54 -15.46 -26.20
N THR A 3 3.82 -15.69 -25.91
CA THR A 3 4.41 -15.56 -24.57
C THR A 3 4.70 -14.09 -24.29
N ALA A 4 3.69 -13.22 -24.39
CA ALA A 4 3.83 -11.85 -23.94
C ALA A 4 3.69 -11.87 -22.40
N THR A 5 4.80 -12.09 -21.70
CA THR A 5 4.82 -11.95 -20.24
C THR A 5 4.59 -10.47 -19.94
N THR A 6 3.32 -10.12 -19.67
CA THR A 6 2.97 -8.78 -19.19
C THR A 6 3.60 -8.62 -17.81
N ALA A 7 4.45 -7.61 -17.63
CA ALA A 7 5.07 -7.34 -16.34
C ALA A 7 3.99 -7.09 -15.29
N SER A 8 4.16 -7.65 -14.10
CA SER A 8 3.30 -7.42 -12.95
C SER A 8 4.07 -6.73 -11.83
N VAL A 9 3.35 -6.05 -10.94
CA VAL A 9 3.90 -5.32 -9.80
C VAL A 9 3.25 -5.84 -8.53
N SER A 10 4.06 -6.07 -7.50
CA SER A 10 3.60 -6.40 -6.15
C SER A 10 4.40 -5.58 -5.14
N THR A 11 3.87 -5.43 -3.93
CA THR A 11 4.56 -4.73 -2.84
C THR A 11 4.36 -5.42 -1.49
N HIS A 12 5.31 -5.22 -0.59
CA HIS A 12 5.29 -5.69 0.80
C HIS A 12 5.83 -4.57 1.68
N ILE A 13 5.02 -4.10 2.63
CA ILE A 13 5.32 -2.97 3.48
C ILE A 13 5.49 -3.46 4.92
N LEU A 14 6.61 -3.07 5.53
CA LEU A 14 6.94 -3.36 6.91
C LEU A 14 7.01 -2.06 7.69
N ASP A 15 6.36 -2.01 8.85
CA ASP A 15 6.60 -0.99 9.86
C ASP A 15 7.76 -1.45 10.74
N THR A 16 8.93 -0.84 10.52
CA THR A 16 10.15 -1.17 11.24
C THR A 16 10.22 -0.55 12.65
N SER A 17 9.32 0.37 12.99
CA SER A 17 9.26 0.97 14.34
C SER A 17 8.73 -0.02 15.37
N ILE A 18 7.78 -0.87 14.96
CA ILE A 18 7.17 -1.92 15.79
C ILE A 18 7.55 -3.35 15.36
N GLY A 19 8.32 -3.47 14.27
CA GLY A 19 8.83 -4.75 13.75
C GLY A 19 7.75 -5.67 13.18
N ARG A 20 6.72 -5.12 12.53
CA ARG A 20 5.54 -5.87 12.03
C ARG A 20 5.16 -5.49 10.59
N PRO A 21 4.44 -6.35 9.86
CA PRO A 21 3.84 -5.95 8.59
C PRO A 21 2.88 -4.77 8.77
N ALA A 22 2.92 -3.83 7.82
CA ALA A 22 2.05 -2.66 7.85
C ALA A 22 0.74 -2.98 7.14
N GLU A 23 -0.27 -3.43 7.90
CA GLU A 23 -1.61 -3.73 7.39
C GLU A 23 -2.42 -2.45 7.07
N GLY A 24 -3.22 -2.49 6.01
CA GLY A 24 -4.16 -1.43 5.66
C GLY A 24 -3.53 -0.14 5.15
N VAL A 25 -2.29 -0.18 4.64
CA VAL A 25 -1.67 0.95 3.95
C VAL A 25 -2.29 1.06 2.56
N ALA A 26 -2.99 2.17 2.30
CA ALA A 26 -3.56 2.42 0.98
C ALA A 26 -2.45 2.77 -0.03
N ILE A 27 -2.53 2.16 -1.22
CA ILE A 27 -1.56 2.29 -2.29
C ILE A 27 -2.30 2.61 -3.58
N SER A 28 -1.83 3.59 -4.35
CA SER A 28 -2.28 3.81 -5.73
C SER A 28 -1.17 3.54 -6.73
N LEU A 29 -1.55 2.91 -7.84
CA LEU A 29 -0.70 2.58 -8.98
C LEU A 29 -0.99 3.51 -10.15
N ALA A 30 0.07 4.09 -10.71
CA ALA A 30 0.02 4.82 -11.98
C ALA A 30 1.09 4.30 -12.95
N ALA A 31 0.83 4.44 -14.25
CA ALA A 31 1.73 4.01 -15.31
C ALA A 31 1.85 5.07 -16.41
N ARG A 32 2.95 5.02 -17.17
CA ARG A 32 3.15 5.80 -18.40
C ARG A 32 4.01 5.05 -19.41
N SER A 33 3.81 5.36 -20.69
CA SER A 33 4.47 4.66 -21.81
C SER A 33 5.82 5.27 -22.23
N GLY A 34 6.25 6.37 -21.62
CA GLY A 34 7.54 7.00 -21.90
C GLY A 34 7.87 8.14 -20.93
N PRO A 35 9.09 8.70 -21.00
CA PRO A 35 9.54 9.76 -20.09
C PRO A 35 8.73 11.06 -20.22
N ASP A 36 8.23 11.37 -21.42
CA ASP A 36 7.42 12.57 -21.70
C ASP A 36 5.91 12.33 -21.66
N ALA A 37 5.49 11.07 -21.46
CA ALA A 37 4.07 10.73 -21.37
C ALA A 37 3.50 11.13 -20.00
N GLY A 38 2.22 11.53 -20.00
CA GLY A 38 1.46 11.77 -18.78
C GLY A 38 1.27 10.50 -17.96
N TRP A 39 1.12 10.67 -16.64
CA TRP A 39 0.78 9.57 -15.73
C TRP A 39 -0.71 9.25 -15.81
N THR A 40 -1.03 7.98 -15.98
CA THR A 40 -2.41 7.47 -15.89
C THR A 40 -2.55 6.66 -14.62
N THR A 41 -3.47 7.06 -13.73
CA THR A 41 -3.83 6.28 -12.55
C THR A 41 -4.59 5.03 -12.98
N LEU A 42 -4.08 3.86 -12.58
CA LEU A 42 -4.68 2.56 -12.91
C LEU A 42 -5.63 2.06 -11.82
N GLY A 43 -5.55 2.63 -10.63
CA GLY A 43 -6.31 2.22 -9.45
C GLY A 43 -5.37 1.98 -8.28
N GLY A 44 -5.80 1.18 -7.31
CA GLY A 44 -5.06 0.94 -6.09
C GLY A 44 -5.71 -0.14 -5.23
N SER A 45 -5.03 -0.49 -4.14
CA SER A 45 -5.53 -1.41 -3.14
C SER A 45 -4.88 -1.08 -1.78
N ALA A 46 -5.18 -1.85 -0.74
CA ALA A 46 -4.56 -1.72 0.57
C ALA A 46 -3.76 -2.99 0.89
N THR A 47 -2.74 -2.87 1.74
CA THR A 47 -1.99 -4.03 2.22
C THR A 47 -2.85 -4.95 3.10
N ASP A 48 -2.69 -6.25 2.93
CA ASP A 48 -3.29 -7.29 3.77
C ASP A 48 -2.58 -7.39 5.15
N ALA A 49 -3.03 -8.33 5.99
CA ALA A 49 -2.45 -8.57 7.31
C ALA A 49 -0.96 -9.03 7.28
N ASP A 50 -0.47 -9.49 6.12
CA ASP A 50 0.95 -9.79 5.89
C ASP A 50 1.68 -8.57 5.28
N GLY A 51 1.06 -7.39 5.28
CA GLY A 51 1.63 -6.15 4.73
C GLY A 51 1.76 -6.16 3.21
N ARG A 52 1.10 -7.10 2.50
CA ARG A 52 1.26 -7.29 1.05
C ARG A 52 0.08 -6.74 0.28
N CYS A 53 0.36 -6.24 -0.91
CA CYS A 53 -0.67 -5.94 -1.90
C CYS A 53 -0.48 -6.85 -3.11
N LYS A 54 -1.38 -7.84 -3.23
CA LYS A 54 -1.34 -8.87 -4.28
C LYS A 54 -2.20 -8.51 -5.50
N ASP A 55 -3.20 -7.66 -5.30
CA ASP A 55 -4.25 -7.37 -6.29
C ASP A 55 -4.08 -5.99 -6.95
N LEU A 56 -2.84 -5.63 -7.29
CA LEU A 56 -2.59 -4.41 -8.06
C LEU A 56 -3.10 -4.56 -9.51
N PRO A 57 -3.70 -3.51 -10.10
CA PRO A 57 -4.17 -3.55 -11.48
C PRO A 57 -3.07 -3.95 -12.47
N ALA A 58 -3.44 -4.68 -13.52
CA ALA A 58 -2.53 -5.04 -14.60
C ALA A 58 -2.00 -3.78 -15.33
N LEU A 59 -0.75 -3.86 -15.77
CA LEU A 59 -0.12 -2.77 -16.51
C LEU A 59 -0.61 -2.77 -17.97
N PRO A 60 -0.98 -1.60 -18.54
CA PRO A 60 -1.25 -1.48 -19.96
C PRO A 60 -0.04 -1.89 -20.82
N GLU A 61 -0.29 -2.43 -22.01
CA GLU A 61 0.78 -2.70 -22.97
C GLU A 61 1.58 -1.42 -23.29
N GLY A 62 2.89 -1.58 -23.49
CA GLY A 62 3.80 -0.46 -23.74
C GLY A 62 4.08 0.41 -22.50
N THR A 63 3.67 -0.02 -21.30
CA THR A 63 4.12 0.62 -20.05
C THR A 63 5.65 0.53 -19.94
N THR A 64 6.30 1.67 -19.72
CA THR A 64 7.76 1.75 -19.49
C THR A 64 8.12 2.23 -18.11
N HIS A 65 7.19 2.92 -17.44
CA HIS A 65 7.37 3.42 -16.08
C HIS A 65 6.12 3.17 -15.24
N VAL A 66 6.35 2.89 -13.96
CA VAL A 66 5.32 2.66 -12.95
C VAL A 66 5.62 3.53 -11.74
N ARG A 67 4.57 4.06 -11.10
CA ARG A 67 4.64 4.77 -9.83
C ARG A 67 3.67 4.15 -8.83
N LEU A 68 4.15 3.94 -7.62
CA LEU A 68 3.34 3.58 -6.46
C LEU A 68 3.36 4.76 -5.48
N ASP A 69 2.18 5.24 -5.11
CA ASP A 69 2.00 6.26 -4.08
C ASP A 69 1.42 5.60 -2.83
N PHE A 70 2.13 5.71 -1.71
CA PHE A 70 1.80 5.05 -0.43
C PHE A 70 1.23 6.06 0.56
N GLN A 71 0.05 5.81 1.10
CA GLN A 71 -0.60 6.68 2.09
C GLN A 71 -0.06 6.41 3.51
N VAL A 72 1.24 6.71 3.71
CA VAL A 72 1.98 6.41 4.95
C VAL A 72 1.51 7.24 6.14
N GLU A 73 1.20 8.52 5.93
CA GLU A 73 0.69 9.39 7.00
C GLU A 73 -0.63 8.86 7.58
N ALA A 74 -1.59 8.52 6.72
CA ALA A 74 -2.87 7.97 7.14
C ALA A 74 -2.74 6.64 7.89
N TYR A 75 -1.73 5.83 7.55
CA TYR A 75 -1.41 4.60 8.29
C TYR A 75 -0.96 4.92 9.74
N PHE A 76 -0.01 5.82 9.92
CA PHE A 76 0.49 6.17 11.26
C PHE A 76 -0.56 6.89 12.11
N VAL A 77 -1.33 7.82 11.54
CA VAL A 77 -2.42 8.50 12.27
C VAL A 77 -3.47 7.53 12.78
N ARG A 78 -3.83 6.52 11.96
CA ARG A 78 -4.77 5.47 12.36
C ARG A 78 -4.23 4.64 13.53
N ASN A 79 -2.96 4.27 13.49
CA ASN A 79 -2.35 3.43 14.52
C ASN A 79 -2.13 4.20 15.83
N ASP A 80 -1.74 5.47 15.77
CA ASP A 80 -1.63 6.34 16.94
C ASP A 80 -2.99 6.49 17.68
N SER A 81 -4.07 6.66 16.92
CA SER A 81 -5.43 6.72 17.46
C SER A 81 -5.87 5.40 18.13
N ALA A 82 -5.47 4.26 17.56
CA ALA A 82 -5.78 2.94 18.08
C ALA A 82 -4.99 2.62 19.37
N ASP A 83 -3.71 3.01 19.42
CA ASP A 83 -2.87 2.84 20.60
C ASP A 83 -3.35 3.71 21.76
N ASN A 84 -3.80 4.95 21.48
CA ASN A 84 -4.34 5.84 22.51
C ASN A 84 -5.67 5.32 23.11
N GLN A 85 -6.56 4.75 22.30
CA GLN A 85 -7.81 4.13 22.81
C GLN A 85 -7.54 2.90 23.70
N GLN A 86 -6.50 2.12 23.43
CA GLN A 86 -6.13 0.99 24.29
C GLN A 86 -5.59 1.44 25.64
N ALA A 87 -4.85 2.56 25.68
CA ALA A 87 -4.36 3.15 26.93
C ALA A 87 -5.49 3.67 27.83
N GLU A 88 -6.54 4.26 27.25
CA GLU A 88 -7.71 4.76 28.00
C GLU A 88 -8.56 3.62 28.59
N ALA A 89 -8.73 2.51 27.88
CA ALA A 89 -9.53 1.37 28.34
C ALA A 89 -8.91 0.59 29.52
N GLN A 90 -7.62 0.77 29.80
CA GLN A 90 -6.90 0.10 30.90
C GLN A 90 -6.85 0.91 32.20
N GLN A 91 -7.43 2.12 32.24
CA GLN A 91 -7.46 2.96 33.44
C GLN A 91 -8.68 2.72 34.36
N ASP A 92 -9.58 1.80 34.01
CA ASP A 92 -10.82 1.52 34.74
C ASP A 92 -10.73 0.26 35.64
N ALA A 93 -9.64 0.13 36.41
CA ALA A 93 -9.53 -0.88 37.46
C ALA A 93 -10.01 -0.31 38.82
N PRO A 94 -10.95 -0.94 39.54
CA PRO A 94 -11.44 -0.40 40.81
C PRO A 94 -10.37 -0.54 41.91
N ALA A 95 -10.41 0.42 42.84
CA ALA A 95 -9.56 0.52 44.03
C ALA A 95 -9.81 -0.59 45.07
#